data_AF-A0A512N952-F1
#
_entry.id   AF-A0A512N952-F1
#
_cell.length_a   1.000
_cell.length_b   1.000
_cell.length_c   1.000
_cell.angle_alpha   90.00
_cell.angle_beta   90.00
_cell.angle_gamma   90.00
#
_symmetry.space_group_name_H-M   'P 1'
#
loop_
_entity.id
_entity.type
_entity.pdbx_description
1 polymer ?
#
loop_
_entity_poly.entity_id
_entity_poly.type
_entity_poly.pdbx_seq_one_letter_code
_entity_poly.pdbx_strand_id
1 'polypeptide(L)'
;MHSKYLDELAEARERLKLIQSSLPTSVEAAALHTNAKIPFKVLSCREGYIWRIEELGRCAYDALEKDDVVAAMVLARSLTETACALWYLDTLVKQQVNTGVQPDLDAVVMRLLMGHKGQPDFPEAVNVLTFIDRADKRFSGLRET
;
A
#
# COMPACT_ATOMS: atom_id res chain seq x y z
N MET A 1 -23.86 -11.58 18.88
CA MET A 1 -22.85 -10.51 18.73
C MET A 1 -21.43 -11.08 18.73
N HIS A 2 -21.04 -11.89 19.72
CA HIS A 2 -19.70 -12.52 19.78
C HIS A 2 -19.33 -13.44 18.59
N SER A 3 -20.30 -14.22 18.07
CA SER A 3 -20.07 -15.11 16.91
C SER A 3 -19.64 -14.37 15.64
N LYS A 4 -20.26 -13.22 15.35
CA LYS A 4 -19.99 -12.45 14.13
C LYS A 4 -18.56 -11.89 14.10
N TYR A 5 -18.04 -11.45 15.25
CA TYR A 5 -16.67 -10.98 15.36
C TYR A 5 -15.65 -12.09 15.13
N LEU A 6 -15.93 -13.30 15.62
CA LEU A 6 -15.05 -14.45 15.37
C LEU A 6 -15.03 -14.84 13.89
N ASP A 7 -16.18 -14.76 13.21
CA ASP A 7 -16.27 -15.01 11.77
C ASP A 7 -15.50 -13.95 10.96
N GLU A 8 -15.61 -12.67 11.31
CA GLU A 8 -14.88 -11.57 10.67
C GLU A 8 -13.35 -11.69 10.86
N LEU A 9 -12.90 -12.13 12.04
CA LEU A 9 -11.49 -12.37 12.32
C LEU A 9 -10.94 -13.58 11.57
N ALA A 10 -11.72 -14.67 11.49
CA ALA A 10 -11.34 -15.83 10.70
C ALA A 10 -11.21 -15.44 9.21
N GLU A 11 -12.14 -14.65 8.69
CA GLU A 11 -12.07 -14.15 7.31
C GLU A 11 -10.84 -13.26 7.08
N ALA A 12 -10.56 -12.33 8.00
CA ALA A 12 -9.38 -11.47 7.92
C ALA A 12 -8.08 -12.30 7.86
N ARG A 13 -7.99 -13.35 8.69
CA ARG A 13 -6.86 -14.26 8.71
C ARG A 13 -6.68 -15.01 7.40
N GLU A 14 -7.76 -15.52 6.81
CA GLU A 14 -7.68 -16.22 5.52
C GLU A 14 -7.28 -15.28 4.38
N ARG A 15 -7.77 -14.03 4.39
CA ARG A 15 -7.31 -13.00 3.44
C ARG A 15 -5.82 -12.69 3.58
N LEU A 16 -5.32 -12.60 4.81
CA LEU A 16 -3.89 -12.38 5.06
C LEU A 16 -3.05 -13.56 4.56
N LYS A 17 -3.48 -14.81 4.79
CA LYS A 17 -2.81 -15.99 4.23
C LYS A 17 -2.78 -15.97 2.70
N LEU A 18 -3.85 -15.54 2.06
CA LEU A 18 -3.89 -15.41 0.60
C LEU A 18 -2.86 -14.39 0.11
N ILE A 19 -2.78 -13.21 0.74
CA ILE A 19 -1.76 -12.20 0.42
C ILE A 19 -0.37 -12.78 0.64
N GLN A 20 -0.13 -13.42 1.79
CA GLN A 20 1.15 -14.04 2.15
C GLN A 20 1.60 -15.06 1.10
N SER A 21 0.68 -15.92 0.63
CA SER A 21 0.98 -16.92 -0.41
C SER A 21 1.32 -16.32 -1.77
N SER A 22 0.99 -15.05 -1.98
CA SER A 22 1.18 -14.32 -3.24
C SER A 22 2.28 -13.27 -3.15
N LEU A 23 3.08 -13.26 -2.06
CA LEU A 23 4.11 -12.26 -1.87
C LEU A 23 5.20 -12.36 -2.95
N PRO A 24 5.65 -11.22 -3.47
CA PRO A 24 6.73 -11.18 -4.45
C PRO A 24 8.04 -11.61 -3.79
N THR A 25 8.76 -12.53 -4.41
CA THR A 25 10.09 -12.96 -3.93
C THR A 25 11.21 -12.05 -4.42
N SER A 26 11.03 -11.38 -5.56
CA SER A 26 12.02 -10.49 -6.17
C SER A 26 11.39 -9.57 -7.22
N VAL A 27 12.05 -8.43 -7.47
CA VAL A 27 11.75 -7.56 -8.62
C VAL A 27 12.84 -7.77 -9.67
N GLU A 28 12.50 -8.42 -10.78
CA GLU A 28 13.45 -8.71 -11.85
C GLU A 28 13.69 -7.48 -12.75
N ALA A 29 14.70 -6.68 -12.41
CA ALA A 29 15.07 -5.51 -13.20
C ALA A 29 15.46 -5.87 -14.64
N ALA A 30 16.09 -7.03 -14.85
CA ALA A 30 16.55 -7.49 -16.17
C ALA A 30 15.41 -7.91 -17.10
N ALA A 31 14.25 -8.28 -16.56
CA ALA A 31 13.05 -8.57 -17.34
C ALA A 31 12.38 -7.31 -17.89
N LEU A 32 12.80 -6.13 -17.43
CA LEU A 32 12.29 -4.84 -17.87
C LEU A 32 13.25 -4.22 -18.88
N HIS A 33 12.71 -3.53 -19.89
CA HIS A 33 13.53 -2.81 -20.85
C HIS A 33 14.46 -1.81 -20.13
N THR A 34 15.78 -1.99 -20.33
CA THR A 34 16.84 -1.23 -19.65
C THR A 34 16.80 0.29 -19.87
N ASN A 35 16.09 0.75 -20.90
CA ASN A 35 15.95 2.16 -21.24
C ASN A 35 14.81 2.85 -20.46
N ALA A 36 13.87 2.10 -19.88
CA ALA A 36 12.74 2.63 -19.14
C ALA A 36 12.85 2.29 -17.65
N LYS A 37 13.25 3.27 -16.83
CA LYS A 37 13.39 3.10 -15.37
C LYS A 37 12.06 3.15 -14.62
N ILE A 38 11.02 3.75 -15.22
CA ILE A 38 9.71 3.95 -14.58
C ILE A 38 9.03 2.62 -14.24
N PRO A 39 8.91 1.63 -15.16
CA PRO A 39 8.31 0.33 -14.83
C PRO A 39 8.98 -0.35 -13.64
N PHE A 40 10.31 -0.30 -13.56
CA PHE A 40 11.06 -0.88 -12.44
C PHE A 40 10.70 -0.19 -11.12
N LYS A 41 10.66 1.14 -11.09
CA LYS A 41 10.29 1.90 -9.89
C LYS A 41 8.85 1.62 -9.46
N VAL A 42 7.91 1.56 -10.41
CA VAL A 42 6.51 1.22 -10.15
C VAL A 42 6.38 -0.18 -9.54
N LEU A 43 7.09 -1.17 -10.09
CA LEU A 43 7.09 -2.52 -9.56
C LEU A 43 7.69 -2.57 -8.15
N SER A 44 8.82 -1.91 -7.93
CA SER A 44 9.43 -1.80 -6.60
C SER A 44 8.47 -1.16 -5.57
N CYS A 45 7.74 -0.10 -5.94
CA CYS A 45 6.70 0.46 -5.06
C CYS A 45 5.59 -0.54 -4.76
N ARG A 46 5.05 -1.19 -5.80
CA ARG A 46 3.94 -2.15 -5.67
C ARG A 46 4.31 -3.29 -4.73
N GLU A 47 5.46 -3.92 -4.98
CA GLU A 47 5.92 -5.05 -4.18
C GLU A 47 6.22 -4.64 -2.73
N GLY A 48 6.83 -3.47 -2.53
CA GLY A 48 7.07 -2.93 -1.19
C GLY A 48 5.77 -2.67 -0.41
N TYR A 49 4.74 -2.13 -1.05
CA TYR A 49 3.44 -1.94 -0.41
C TYR A 49 2.73 -3.25 -0.09
N ILE A 50 2.80 -4.26 -0.96
CA ILE A 50 2.19 -5.58 -0.72
C ILE A 50 2.83 -6.26 0.49
N TRP A 51 4.16 -6.25 0.59
CA TRP A 51 4.88 -6.75 1.77
C TRP A 51 4.47 -6.01 3.05
N ARG A 52 4.36 -4.69 2.98
CA ARG A 52 3.97 -3.87 4.13
C ARG A 52 2.51 -4.12 4.56
N ILE A 53 1.59 -4.35 3.61
CA ILE A 53 0.21 -4.72 3.90
C ILE A 53 0.16 -6.06 4.65
N GLU A 54 0.89 -7.07 4.18
CA GLU A 54 0.95 -8.37 4.84
C GLU A 54 1.50 -8.25 6.27
N GLU A 55 2.64 -7.58 6.43
CA GLU A 55 3.31 -7.44 7.72
C GLU A 55 2.43 -6.70 8.74
N LEU A 56 1.87 -5.56 8.34
CA LEU A 56 1.00 -4.76 9.20
C LEU A 56 -0.28 -5.51 9.56
N GLY A 57 -0.85 -6.26 8.61
CA GLY A 57 -2.08 -7.01 8.81
C GLY A 57 -1.88 -8.20 9.75
N ARG A 58 -0.80 -8.95 9.55
CA ARG A 58 -0.40 -10.03 10.45
C ARG A 58 -0.14 -9.49 11.86
N CYS A 59 0.62 -8.40 11.98
CA CYS A 59 0.88 -7.79 13.29
C CYS A 59 -0.40 -7.25 13.97
N ALA A 60 -1.33 -6.66 13.20
CA ALA A 60 -2.60 -6.17 13.74
C ALA A 60 -3.45 -7.32 14.28
N TYR A 61 -3.50 -8.44 13.54
CA TYR A 61 -4.18 -9.66 13.96
C TYR A 61 -3.53 -10.26 15.22
N ASP A 62 -2.20 -10.40 15.24
CA ASP A 62 -1.46 -10.92 16.40
C ASP A 62 -1.62 -10.04 17.66
N ALA A 63 -1.72 -8.72 17.49
CA ALA A 63 -1.99 -7.79 18.59
C ALA A 63 -3.42 -7.97 19.13
N LEU A 64 -4.39 -8.15 18.23
CA LEU A 64 -5.77 -8.37 18.61
C LEU A 64 -5.99 -9.71 19.32
N GLU A 65 -5.31 -10.78 18.89
CA GLU A 65 -5.33 -12.08 19.60
C GLU A 65 -4.76 -12.01 21.03
N LYS A 66 -3.93 -11.00 21.31
CA LYS A 66 -3.35 -10.74 22.64
C LYS A 66 -4.15 -9.73 23.46
N ASP A 67 -5.34 -9.33 23.00
CA ASP A 67 -6.16 -8.26 23.58
C ASP A 67 -5.44 -6.89 23.64
N ASP A 68 -4.38 -6.67 22.86
CA ASP A 68 -3.73 -5.37 22.71
C ASP A 68 -4.46 -4.55 21.62
N VAL A 69 -5.66 -4.10 21.99
CA VAL A 69 -6.59 -3.41 21.09
C VAL A 69 -6.00 -2.12 20.53
N VAL A 70 -5.23 -1.38 21.34
CA VAL A 70 -4.63 -0.11 20.89
C VAL A 70 -3.57 -0.37 19.82
N ALA A 71 -2.68 -1.33 20.03
CA ALA A 71 -1.71 -1.70 19.01
C ALA A 71 -2.40 -2.22 17.74
N ALA A 72 -3.41 -3.08 17.89
CA ALA A 72 -4.19 -3.60 16.77
C ALA A 72 -4.81 -2.48 15.93
N MET A 73 -5.43 -1.47 16.57
CA MET A 73 -6.03 -0.32 15.87
C MET A 73 -4.99 0.53 15.12
N VAL A 74 -3.84 0.83 15.73
CA VAL A 74 -2.77 1.61 15.09
C VAL A 74 -2.19 0.87 13.89
N LEU A 75 -2.00 -0.43 14.00
CA LEU A 75 -1.51 -1.28 12.91
C LEU A 75 -2.54 -1.41 11.80
N ALA A 76 -3.82 -1.61 12.13
CA ALA A 76 -4.91 -1.65 11.16
C ALA A 76 -5.03 -0.32 10.39
N ARG A 77 -4.90 0.82 11.07
CA ARG A 77 -4.86 2.14 10.42
C ARG A 77 -3.68 2.24 9.45
N SER A 78 -2.49 1.85 9.89
CA SER A 78 -1.29 1.85 9.05
C SER A 78 -1.43 0.93 7.83
N LEU A 79 -2.12 -0.20 7.99
CA LEU A 79 -2.46 -1.11 6.89
C LEU A 79 -3.39 -0.41 5.90
N THR A 80 -4.45 0.23 6.38
CA THR A 80 -5.41 0.97 5.54
C THR A 80 -4.72 2.09 4.76
N GLU A 81 -3.85 2.86 5.42
CA GLU A 81 -3.05 3.91 4.79
C GLU A 81 -2.15 3.35 3.68
N THR A 82 -1.52 2.20 3.92
CA THR A 82 -0.67 1.51 2.93
C THR A 82 -1.50 0.98 1.76
N ALA A 83 -2.69 0.42 2.02
CA ALA A 83 -3.61 -0.02 0.98
C ALA A 83 -4.10 1.14 0.11
N CYS A 84 -4.37 2.31 0.71
CA CYS A 84 -4.71 3.53 -0.02
C CYS A 84 -3.56 3.99 -0.93
N ALA A 85 -2.31 3.90 -0.47
CA ALA A 85 -1.13 4.23 -1.26
C ALA A 85 -0.94 3.25 -2.45
N LEU A 86 -1.17 1.95 -2.23
CA LEU A 86 -1.15 0.95 -3.30
C LEU A 86 -2.25 1.21 -4.33
N TRP A 87 -3.47 1.50 -3.89
CA TRP A 87 -4.58 1.85 -4.79
C TRP A 87 -4.31 3.15 -5.57
N TYR A 88 -3.69 4.14 -4.94
CA TYR A 88 -3.23 5.36 -5.60
C TYR A 88 -2.25 5.05 -6.74
N LEU A 89 -1.25 4.21 -6.48
CA LEU A 89 -0.27 3.78 -7.48
C LEU A 89 -0.95 3.05 -8.64
N ASP A 90 -1.86 2.11 -8.36
CA ASP A 90 -2.64 1.39 -9.37
C ASP A 90 -3.44 2.35 -10.26
N THR A 91 -4.14 3.31 -9.65
CA THR A 91 -4.93 4.31 -10.37
C THR A 91 -4.05 5.20 -11.25
N LEU A 92 -2.90 5.63 -10.72
CA LEU A 92 -1.91 6.40 -11.47
C LEU A 92 -1.42 5.61 -12.69
N VAL A 93 -0.98 4.36 -12.51
CA VAL A 93 -0.46 3.53 -13.61
C VAL A 93 -1.54 3.29 -14.66
N LYS A 94 -2.77 2.93 -14.26
CA LYS A 94 -3.89 2.73 -15.20
C LYS A 94 -4.18 3.98 -16.02
N GLN A 95 -4.17 5.16 -15.40
CA GLN A 95 -4.35 6.41 -16.12
C GLN A 95 -3.27 6.59 -17.19
N GLN A 96 -2.00 6.41 -16.83
CA GLN A 96 -0.86 6.62 -17.73
C GLN A 96 -0.82 5.61 -18.89
N VAL A 97 -1.24 4.37 -18.66
CA VAL A 97 -1.41 3.36 -19.71
C VAL A 97 -2.51 3.78 -20.70
N ASN A 98 -3.60 4.35 -20.20
CA ASN A 98 -4.76 4.72 -21.04
C ASN A 98 -4.59 6.05 -21.79
N THR A 99 -3.92 7.04 -21.18
CA THR A 99 -3.80 8.41 -21.72
C THR A 99 -2.42 8.73 -22.29
N GLY A 100 -1.48 7.78 -22.22
CA GLY A 100 -0.08 8.01 -22.54
C GLY A 100 0.72 8.53 -21.35
N VAL A 101 2.00 8.14 -21.31
CA VAL A 101 2.93 8.45 -20.22
C VAL A 101 3.24 9.95 -20.19
N GLN A 102 2.88 10.59 -19.09
CA GLN A 102 3.16 11.99 -18.82
C GLN A 102 4.61 12.17 -18.36
N PRO A 103 5.26 13.30 -18.71
CA PRO A 103 6.68 13.55 -18.38
C PRO A 103 6.99 13.54 -16.88
N ASP A 104 6.01 13.84 -16.03
CA ASP A 104 6.15 13.95 -14.57
C ASP A 104 5.99 12.62 -13.82
N LEU A 105 5.61 11.53 -14.51
CA LEU A 105 5.36 10.24 -13.90
C LEU A 105 6.56 9.72 -13.10
N ASP A 106 7.78 9.88 -13.63
CA ASP A 106 8.99 9.43 -12.92
C ASP A 106 9.17 10.16 -11.59
N ALA A 107 8.93 11.47 -11.57
CA ALA A 107 9.01 12.28 -10.35
C ALA A 107 7.94 11.86 -9.34
N VAL A 108 6.71 11.61 -9.78
CA VAL A 108 5.63 11.13 -8.92
C VAL A 108 5.98 9.76 -8.31
N VAL A 109 6.44 8.80 -9.12
CA VAL A 109 6.81 7.47 -8.64
C VAL A 109 8.02 7.53 -7.69
N MET A 110 8.99 8.41 -7.94
CA MET A 110 10.12 8.62 -7.01
C MET A 110 9.67 9.14 -5.65
N ARG A 111 8.66 10.01 -5.59
CA ARG A 111 8.07 10.48 -4.32
C ARG A 111 7.35 9.37 -3.57
N LEU A 112 6.79 8.39 -4.27
CA LEU A 112 6.17 7.21 -3.64
C LEU A 112 7.23 6.23 -3.12
N LEU A 113 8.34 6.06 -3.85
CA LEU A 113 9.38 5.08 -3.55
C LEU A 113 10.36 5.55 -2.47
N MET A 114 10.81 6.80 -2.55
CA MET A 114 11.89 7.37 -1.73
C MET A 114 11.52 8.72 -1.11
N GLY A 115 10.22 8.99 -1.00
CA GLY A 115 9.71 10.21 -0.40
C GLY A 115 10.22 10.38 1.04
N HIS A 116 10.76 11.55 1.34
CA HIS A 116 11.16 11.93 2.70
C HIS A 116 10.62 13.31 3.04
N LYS A 117 10.33 13.56 4.32
CA LYS A 117 9.86 14.86 4.78
C LYS A 117 11.03 15.69 5.30
N GLY A 118 11.29 16.85 4.69
CA GLY A 118 12.28 17.81 5.20
C GLY A 118 13.75 17.45 4.96
N GLN A 119 14.03 16.53 4.03
CA GLN A 119 15.39 16.27 3.56
C GLN A 119 15.57 16.81 2.13
N PRO A 120 16.38 17.86 1.91
CA PRO A 120 16.54 18.50 0.61
C PRO A 120 17.04 17.55 -0.51
N ASP A 121 17.82 16.53 -0.15
CA ASP A 121 18.42 15.60 -1.09
C ASP A 121 17.44 14.48 -1.54
N PHE A 122 16.25 14.42 -0.95
CA PHE A 122 15.24 13.40 -1.24
C PHE A 122 13.98 14.01 -1.87
N PRO A 123 13.25 13.24 -2.70
CA PRO A 123 11.93 13.66 -3.16
C PRO A 123 11.01 13.95 -1.97
N GLU A 124 10.21 15.02 -2.05
CA GLU A 124 9.24 15.34 -1.00
C GLU A 124 8.16 14.27 -0.94
N ALA A 125 7.95 13.67 0.24
CA ALA A 125 6.96 12.63 0.45
C ALA A 125 5.54 13.09 0.05
N VAL A 126 4.75 12.17 -0.51
CA VAL A 126 3.32 12.42 -0.67
C VAL A 126 2.64 12.27 0.69
N ASN A 127 1.81 13.24 1.07
CA ASN A 127 1.10 13.19 2.34
C ASN A 127 0.11 12.00 2.36
N VAL A 128 0.14 11.20 3.43
CA VAL A 128 -0.73 10.02 3.58
C VAL A 128 -2.22 10.35 3.47
N LEU A 129 -2.64 11.52 3.96
CA LEU A 129 -4.03 12.00 3.83
C LEU A 129 -4.43 12.20 2.37
N THR A 130 -3.47 12.51 1.48
CA THR A 130 -3.76 12.59 0.04
C THR A 130 -4.17 11.22 -0.54
N PHE A 131 -3.58 10.13 -0.04
CA PHE A 131 -3.98 8.79 -0.47
C PHE A 131 -5.36 8.44 0.05
N ILE A 132 -5.60 8.66 1.35
CA ILE A 132 -6.89 8.42 1.99
C ILE A 132 -7.98 9.23 1.28
N ASP A 133 -7.78 10.53 1.07
CA ASP A 133 -8.79 11.42 0.47
C ASP A 133 -9.15 11.03 -0.97
N ARG A 134 -8.21 10.46 -1.72
CA ARG A 134 -8.49 9.96 -3.07
C ARG A 134 -9.20 8.62 -3.03
N ALA A 135 -8.79 7.72 -2.13
CA ALA A 135 -9.43 6.42 -1.98
C ALA A 135 -10.85 6.55 -1.42
N ASP A 136 -11.09 7.46 -0.48
CA ASP A 136 -12.38 7.68 0.18
C ASP A 136 -13.49 8.11 -0.80
N LYS A 137 -13.12 8.87 -1.85
CA LYS A 137 -14.04 9.19 -2.96
C LYS A 137 -14.57 7.95 -3.67
N ARG A 138 -13.83 6.84 -3.64
CA ARG A 138 -14.20 5.57 -4.27
C ARG A 138 -14.74 4.54 -3.26
N PHE A 139 -14.24 4.57 -2.03
CA PHE A 139 -14.55 3.67 -0.94
C PHE A 139 -14.88 4.52 0.30
N SER A 140 -16.15 4.89 0.46
CA SER A 140 -16.58 5.77 1.54
C SER A 140 -16.27 5.21 2.93
N GLY A 141 -15.77 6.05 3.83
CA GLY A 141 -15.53 5.73 5.25
C GLY A 141 -14.05 5.54 5.60
N LEU A 142 -13.13 5.68 4.64
CA LEU A 142 -11.69 5.54 4.88
C LEU A 142 -11.08 6.72 5.65
N ARG A 143 -11.76 7.87 5.66
CA ARG A 143 -11.32 9.03 6.46
C ARG A 143 -11.71 8.93 7.94
N GLU A 144 -12.61 8.01 8.27
CA GLU A 144 -13.18 7.82 9.61
C GLU A 144 -12.49 6.70 10.39
N THR A 145 -11.74 5.82 9.70
CA THR A 145 -10.75 4.91 10.31
C THR A 145 -9.55 5.68 10.82
#